data_AF-A0A131Y5S1-F1
#
_entry.id   AF-A0A131Y5S1-F1
#
_cell.length_a   1.000
_cell.length_b   1.000
_cell.length_c   1.000
_cell.angle_alpha   90.00
_cell.angle_beta   90.00
_cell.angle_gamma   90.00
#
_symmetry.space_group_name_H-M   'P 1'
#
loop_
_entity.id
_entity.type
_entity.pdbx_description
1 polymer ?
#
loop_
_entity_poly.entity_id
_entity_poly.type
_entity_poly.pdbx_seq_one_letter_code
_entity_poly.pdbx_strand_id
1 'polypeptide(L)'
;MRCYWGLNCSAYHRCNELRWIDLFEGGVDGTLWSQHTLEQGELFQSDSCEGLRFRAVPCAPIESSKLGNSPRQRLPLVVVMMRDGVSSNCEDTQVVALLSAVHIADGICKMDTGIVTQYMKQASGRTCALQPLYVPMEEAVGNQDARSSNEPSNPEPLCVVCQASSATHALLPCRHTCVCGACFSKLDACPMCRRRIISFFMVGEESRTEPDGLADAVDEAPRPWRDMGWGQRLGRLNDRLNAWVGMY
;
A
#
# COMPACT_ATOMS: atom_id res chain seq x y z
N MET A 1 -9.02 -16.65 -5.75
CA MET A 1 -8.71 -16.31 -4.34
C MET A 1 -9.00 -17.51 -3.45
N ARG A 2 -8.23 -17.71 -2.38
CA ARG A 2 -8.48 -18.73 -1.38
C ARG A 2 -8.15 -18.24 0.03
N CYS A 3 -8.88 -18.73 1.03
CA CYS A 3 -8.68 -18.42 2.43
C CYS A 3 -8.04 -19.60 3.19
N TYR A 4 -7.14 -19.30 4.10
CA TYR A 4 -6.48 -20.25 4.99
C TYR A 4 -6.66 -19.79 6.42
N TRP A 5 -7.20 -20.66 7.26
CA TRP A 5 -7.51 -20.32 8.64
C TRP A 5 -6.59 -21.03 9.63
N GLY A 6 -6.06 -20.29 10.59
CA GLY A 6 -5.09 -20.83 11.55
C GLY A 6 -3.76 -21.23 10.92
N LEU A 7 -3.32 -20.53 9.87
CA LEU A 7 -2.07 -20.81 9.16
C LEU A 7 -0.85 -20.54 10.06
N ASN A 8 0.10 -21.47 10.11
CA ASN A 8 1.35 -21.25 10.84
C ASN A 8 2.10 -19.99 10.33
N CYS A 9 2.52 -19.12 11.25
CA CYS A 9 3.21 -17.85 10.90
C CYS A 9 4.50 -18.10 10.08
N SER A 10 5.27 -19.14 10.41
CA SER A 10 6.48 -19.48 9.65
C SER A 10 6.18 -19.93 8.23
N ALA A 11 5.09 -20.68 8.02
CA ALA A 11 4.67 -21.12 6.69
C ALA A 11 4.22 -19.93 5.82
N TYR A 12 3.54 -18.96 6.42
CA TYR A 12 3.21 -17.70 5.74
C TYR A 12 4.46 -16.97 5.27
N HIS A 13 5.46 -16.77 6.13
CA HIS A 13 6.69 -16.04 5.77
C HIS A 13 7.58 -16.79 4.76
N ARG A 14 7.54 -18.12 4.71
CA ARG A 14 8.22 -18.92 3.69
C ARG A 14 7.65 -18.74 2.27
N CYS A 15 6.52 -18.03 2.10
CA CYS A 15 6.02 -17.68 0.75
C CYS A 15 7.05 -16.90 -0.09
N ASN A 16 7.99 -16.24 0.57
CA ASN A 16 9.08 -15.51 -0.08
C ASN A 16 9.95 -16.43 -0.94
N GLU A 17 10.10 -17.70 -0.52
CA GLU A 17 10.94 -18.71 -1.16
C GLU A 17 10.21 -19.47 -2.28
N LEU A 18 8.87 -19.44 -2.30
CA LEU A 18 8.07 -20.14 -3.30
C LEU A 18 8.14 -19.43 -4.65
N ARG A 19 8.22 -20.17 -5.75
CA ARG A 19 7.99 -19.57 -7.07
C ARG A 19 6.52 -19.18 -7.19
N TRP A 20 6.23 -18.20 -8.03
CA TRP A 20 4.85 -17.75 -8.20
C TRP A 20 3.96 -18.89 -8.74
N ILE A 21 4.47 -19.71 -9.66
CA ILE A 21 3.75 -20.84 -10.27
C ILE A 21 3.36 -21.86 -9.19
N ASP A 22 4.31 -22.25 -8.33
CA ASP A 22 4.05 -23.23 -7.26
C ASP A 22 3.01 -22.68 -6.25
N LEU A 23 3.03 -21.37 -5.99
CA LEU A 23 2.04 -20.70 -5.17
C LEU A 23 0.66 -20.68 -5.86
N PHE A 24 0.61 -20.46 -7.17
CA PHE A 24 -0.63 -20.42 -7.94
C PHE A 24 -1.26 -21.81 -8.06
N GLU A 25 -0.53 -22.79 -8.59
CA GLU A 25 -0.99 -24.17 -8.75
C GLU A 25 -1.42 -24.75 -7.41
N GLY A 26 -0.57 -24.63 -6.38
CA GLY A 26 -0.92 -25.10 -5.05
C GLY A 26 -2.10 -24.33 -4.45
N GLY A 27 -2.22 -23.04 -4.75
CA GLY A 27 -3.32 -22.19 -4.33
C GLY A 27 -4.65 -22.53 -5.01
N VAL A 28 -4.64 -23.03 -6.24
CA VAL A 28 -5.80 -23.48 -7.03
C VAL A 28 -6.20 -24.90 -6.62
N ASP A 29 -5.26 -25.83 -6.62
CA ASP A 29 -5.50 -27.24 -6.34
C ASP A 29 -5.69 -27.53 -4.84
N GLY A 30 -5.25 -26.60 -3.99
CA GLY A 30 -5.46 -26.66 -2.54
C GLY A 30 -4.40 -27.43 -1.78
N THR A 31 -3.25 -27.63 -2.42
CA THR A 31 -2.08 -28.24 -1.79
C THR A 31 -1.24 -27.20 -1.05
N LEU A 32 -1.36 -25.90 -1.38
CA LEU A 32 -0.64 -24.82 -0.74
C LEU A 32 -0.99 -24.78 0.76
N TRP A 33 0.02 -25.02 1.61
CA TRP A 33 -0.10 -25.00 3.07
C TRP A 33 -1.15 -25.93 3.69
N SER A 34 -1.62 -26.95 2.97
CA SER A 34 -2.63 -27.91 3.46
C SER A 34 -2.24 -28.55 4.80
N GLN A 35 -0.94 -28.79 5.03
CA GLN A 35 -0.39 -29.34 6.28
C GLN A 35 -0.11 -28.30 7.37
N HIS A 36 -0.21 -27.01 7.06
CA HIS A 36 0.15 -25.90 7.94
C HIS A 36 -1.05 -25.05 8.37
N THR A 37 -2.21 -25.26 7.75
CA THR A 37 -3.47 -24.58 8.09
C THR A 37 -4.36 -25.48 8.97
N LEU A 38 -5.27 -24.88 9.74
CA LEU A 38 -6.31 -25.64 10.47
C LEU A 38 -7.50 -25.93 9.57
N GLU A 39 -7.85 -24.97 8.73
CA GLU A 39 -8.92 -25.09 7.76
C GLU A 39 -8.54 -24.33 6.47
N GLN A 40 -9.09 -24.75 5.35
CA GLN A 40 -8.92 -24.11 4.05
C GLN A 40 -10.28 -23.91 3.41
N GLY A 41 -10.50 -22.71 2.88
CA GLY A 41 -11.71 -22.38 2.13
C GLY A 41 -11.66 -22.89 0.69
N GLU A 42 -12.84 -22.96 0.07
CA GLU A 42 -12.96 -23.26 -1.36
C GLU A 42 -12.29 -22.21 -2.24
N LEU A 43 -12.01 -22.58 -3.50
CA LEU A 43 -11.49 -21.61 -4.48
C LEU A 43 -12.63 -20.68 -4.89
N PHE A 44 -12.42 -19.37 -4.70
CA PHE A 44 -13.34 -18.34 -5.16
C PHE A 44 -12.74 -17.62 -6.36
N GLN A 45 -13.44 -17.65 -7.50
CA GLN A 45 -13.08 -16.93 -8.72
C GLN A 45 -14.07 -15.80 -8.95
N SER A 46 -13.56 -14.64 -9.36
CA SER A 46 -14.38 -13.44 -9.58
C SER A 46 -13.65 -12.51 -10.53
N ASP A 47 -14.42 -11.84 -11.38
CA ASP A 47 -13.94 -10.76 -12.23
C ASP A 47 -13.78 -9.48 -11.38
N SER A 48 -12.57 -8.93 -11.40
CA SER A 48 -12.04 -7.97 -10.41
C SER A 48 -12.70 -6.58 -10.37
N CYS A 49 -13.72 -6.32 -11.19
CA CYS A 49 -14.31 -4.99 -11.36
C CYS A 49 -15.73 -4.84 -10.80
N GLU A 50 -16.38 -5.92 -10.39
CA GLU A 50 -17.65 -5.82 -9.67
C GLU A 50 -17.31 -5.63 -8.19
N GLY A 51 -17.84 -4.60 -7.53
CA GLY A 51 -17.61 -4.31 -6.09
C GLY A 51 -18.18 -5.38 -5.14
N LEU A 52 -17.83 -6.64 -5.38
CA LEU A 52 -18.33 -7.82 -4.72
C LEU A 52 -17.73 -7.90 -3.32
N ARG A 53 -18.62 -7.94 -2.34
CA ARG A 53 -18.24 -8.23 -0.96
C ARG A 53 -18.09 -9.73 -0.80
N PHE A 54 -16.85 -10.18 -0.59
CA PHE A 54 -16.57 -11.56 -0.26
C PHE A 54 -16.76 -11.82 1.24
N ARG A 55 -17.45 -12.91 1.58
CA ARG A 55 -17.62 -13.36 2.96
C ARG A 55 -16.75 -14.59 3.21
N ALA A 56 -15.67 -14.40 3.97
CA ALA A 56 -14.84 -15.50 4.46
C ALA A 56 -15.40 -16.02 5.80
N VAL A 57 -15.91 -17.25 5.84
CA VAL A 57 -16.32 -17.92 7.09
C VAL A 57 -15.72 -19.31 7.10
N PRO A 58 -15.10 -19.76 8.21
CA PRO A 58 -14.69 -21.15 8.33
C PRO A 58 -15.91 -22.07 8.50
N CYS A 59 -15.80 -23.32 8.04
CA CYS A 59 -16.82 -24.36 8.19
C CYS A 59 -17.15 -24.63 9.67
N ALA A 60 -16.18 -24.46 10.56
CA ALA A 60 -16.38 -24.51 12.01
C ALA A 60 -15.68 -23.35 12.73
N PRO A 61 -16.21 -22.86 13.86
CA PRO A 61 -15.53 -21.85 14.66
C PRO A 61 -14.13 -22.30 15.07
N ILE A 62 -13.13 -21.45 14.83
CA ILE A 62 -11.75 -21.73 15.23
C ILE A 62 -11.53 -21.29 16.65
N GLU A 63 -11.26 -22.25 17.52
CA GLU A 63 -10.95 -22.00 18.92
C GLU A 63 -9.67 -21.18 19.07
N SER A 64 -9.74 -20.12 19.89
CA SER A 64 -8.60 -19.24 20.18
C SER A 64 -7.38 -19.98 20.72
N SER A 65 -7.58 -21.08 21.46
CA SER A 65 -6.51 -21.93 22.00
C SER A 65 -5.66 -22.57 20.88
N LYS A 66 -6.27 -22.97 19.76
CA LYS A 66 -5.60 -23.58 18.61
C LYS A 66 -4.71 -22.58 17.86
N LEU A 67 -4.95 -21.28 18.01
CA LEU A 67 -4.15 -20.21 17.41
C LEU A 67 -2.90 -19.85 18.25
N GLY A 68 -2.82 -20.33 19.50
CA GLY A 68 -1.72 -20.10 20.44
C GLY A 68 -1.83 -18.79 21.21
N ASN A 69 -0.92 -18.56 22.16
CA ASN A 69 -0.86 -17.33 22.96
C ASN A 69 -0.28 -16.15 22.17
N SER A 70 -0.25 -14.94 22.75
CA SER A 70 0.50 -13.80 22.20
C SER A 70 2.00 -13.95 22.47
N PRO A 71 2.89 -13.73 21.48
CA PRO A 71 2.61 -13.51 20.06
C PRO A 71 2.13 -14.79 19.35
N ARG A 72 1.12 -14.64 18.49
CA ARG A 72 0.44 -15.76 17.82
C ARG A 72 1.42 -16.59 17.00
N GLN A 73 1.29 -17.92 17.11
CA GLN A 73 2.02 -18.88 16.29
C GLN A 73 1.27 -19.25 15.01
N ARG A 74 -0.03 -18.99 14.99
CA ARG A 74 -0.91 -19.19 13.84
C ARG A 74 -1.74 -17.94 13.59
N LEU A 75 -1.78 -17.52 12.32
CA LEU A 75 -2.57 -16.40 11.83
C LEU A 75 -4.04 -16.83 11.74
N PRO A 76 -4.98 -16.08 12.34
CA PRO A 76 -6.40 -16.43 12.31
C PRO A 76 -6.91 -16.60 10.88
N LEU A 77 -6.58 -15.68 9.98
CA LEU A 77 -6.97 -15.70 8.58
C LEU A 77 -5.81 -15.23 7.68
N VAL A 78 -5.56 -15.96 6.60
CA VAL A 78 -4.75 -15.53 5.48
C VAL A 78 -5.57 -15.63 4.21
N VAL A 79 -5.66 -14.53 3.47
CA VAL A 79 -6.33 -14.46 2.17
C VAL A 79 -5.29 -14.36 1.08
N VAL A 80 -5.32 -15.31 0.14
CA VAL A 80 -4.42 -15.33 -1.03
C VAL A 80 -5.24 -15.01 -2.28
N MET A 81 -5.00 -13.82 -2.81
CA MET A 81 -5.54 -13.38 -4.10
C MET A 81 -4.49 -13.66 -5.17
N MET A 82 -4.91 -14.29 -6.25
CA MET A 82 -4.03 -14.68 -7.34
C MET A 82 -4.67 -14.20 -8.63
N ARG A 83 -3.83 -13.69 -9.54
CA ARG A 83 -4.28 -13.24 -10.85
C ARG A 83 -4.54 -14.47 -11.72
N ASP A 84 -5.72 -14.51 -12.32
CA ASP A 84 -6.10 -15.55 -13.27
C ASP A 84 -5.51 -15.26 -14.67
N GLY A 85 -5.29 -16.30 -15.47
CA GLY A 85 -4.82 -16.17 -16.86
C GLY A 85 -3.37 -15.66 -17.02
N VAL A 86 -2.54 -15.73 -15.98
CA VAL A 86 -1.10 -15.40 -16.09
C VAL A 86 -0.39 -16.54 -16.82
N SER A 87 0.07 -16.27 -18.04
CA SER A 87 0.89 -17.23 -18.81
C SER A 87 2.35 -17.21 -18.33
N SER A 88 3.11 -18.23 -18.70
CA SER A 88 4.57 -18.30 -18.44
C SER A 88 5.36 -17.15 -19.08
N ASN A 89 4.75 -16.36 -19.98
CA ASN A 89 5.37 -15.27 -20.72
C ASN A 89 5.03 -13.88 -20.14
N CYS A 90 4.53 -13.82 -18.90
CA CYS A 90 4.27 -12.56 -18.22
C CYS A 90 5.55 -11.76 -17.95
N GLU A 91 5.44 -10.43 -17.93
CA GLU A 91 6.55 -9.56 -17.56
C GLU A 91 6.98 -9.79 -16.11
N ASP A 92 8.29 -9.79 -15.85
CA ASP A 92 8.88 -10.05 -14.53
C ASP A 92 8.35 -9.14 -13.39
N THR A 93 7.97 -7.92 -13.73
CA THR A 93 7.44 -6.91 -12.81
C THR A 93 5.94 -7.06 -12.53
N GLN A 94 5.23 -7.87 -13.32
CA GLN A 94 3.79 -8.07 -13.20
C GLN A 94 3.44 -8.65 -11.84
N VAL A 95 2.45 -8.04 -11.17
CA VAL A 95 1.91 -8.55 -9.91
C VAL A 95 1.00 -9.73 -10.21
N VAL A 96 1.31 -10.86 -9.58
CA VAL A 96 0.63 -12.15 -9.81
C VAL A 96 -0.13 -12.64 -8.58
N ALA A 97 0.26 -12.21 -7.38
CA ALA A 97 -0.49 -12.52 -6.17
C ALA A 97 -0.37 -11.44 -5.08
N LEU A 98 -1.41 -11.35 -4.24
CA LEU A 98 -1.45 -10.56 -3.02
C LEU A 98 -1.84 -11.49 -1.86
N LEU A 99 -0.99 -11.57 -0.85
CA LEU A 99 -1.19 -12.41 0.33
C LEU A 99 -1.44 -11.50 1.53
N SER A 100 -2.63 -11.56 2.11
CA SER A 100 -3.04 -10.70 3.24
C SER A 100 -3.22 -11.54 4.51
N ALA A 101 -2.39 -11.28 5.52
CA ALA A 101 -2.55 -11.85 6.86
C ALA A 101 -3.43 -10.94 7.71
N VAL A 102 -4.52 -11.48 8.23
CA VAL A 102 -5.54 -10.75 8.98
C VAL A 102 -5.59 -11.30 10.41
N HIS A 103 -5.42 -10.39 11.36
CA HIS A 103 -5.74 -10.65 12.76
C HIS A 103 -7.25 -10.49 12.97
N ILE A 104 -7.83 -11.39 13.75
CA ILE A 104 -9.21 -11.34 14.20
C ILE A 104 -9.16 -11.30 15.72
N ALA A 105 -9.75 -10.25 16.30
CA ALA A 105 -9.84 -10.06 17.73
C ALA A 105 -10.59 -11.22 18.38
N ASP A 106 -10.10 -11.71 19.51
CA ASP A 106 -10.76 -12.77 20.28
C ASP A 106 -10.46 -12.66 21.79
N GLY A 107 -10.85 -13.69 22.55
CA GLY A 107 -10.65 -13.71 24.00
C GLY A 107 -9.19 -13.72 24.46
N ILE A 108 -8.25 -14.15 23.60
CA ILE A 108 -6.81 -14.27 23.94
C ILE A 108 -6.02 -13.06 23.43
N CYS A 109 -6.27 -12.63 22.19
CA CYS A 109 -5.62 -11.48 21.58
C CYS A 109 -6.67 -10.42 21.26
N LYS A 110 -6.73 -9.40 22.12
CA LYS A 110 -7.72 -8.31 22.10
C LYS A 110 -7.31 -7.12 21.23
N MET A 111 -6.27 -7.26 20.42
CA MET A 111 -5.91 -6.23 19.44
C MET A 111 -7.04 -6.12 18.42
N ASP A 112 -7.24 -4.94 17.86
CA ASP A 112 -8.31 -4.73 16.88
C ASP A 112 -8.13 -5.63 15.65
N THR A 113 -9.24 -6.12 15.12
CA THR A 113 -9.27 -6.89 13.87
C THR A 113 -8.73 -6.05 12.74
N GLY A 114 -7.77 -6.57 11.99
CA GLY A 114 -7.13 -5.81 10.94
C GLY A 114 -6.05 -6.58 10.20
N ILE A 115 -5.59 -6.01 9.09
CA ILE A 115 -4.49 -6.57 8.30
C ILE A 115 -3.18 -6.33 9.05
N VAL A 116 -2.47 -7.40 9.37
CA VAL A 116 -1.18 -7.36 10.10
C VAL A 116 -0.02 -7.26 9.13
N THR A 117 -0.08 -8.00 8.03
CA THR A 117 1.00 -8.05 7.04
C THR A 117 0.42 -8.37 5.67
N GLN A 118 0.99 -7.75 4.64
CA GLN A 118 0.67 -8.05 3.26
C GLN A 118 1.94 -8.27 2.46
N TYR A 119 1.90 -9.28 1.59
CA TYR A 119 2.94 -9.56 0.61
C TYR A 119 2.39 -9.44 -0.80
N MET A 120 3.10 -8.69 -1.63
CA MET A 120 2.90 -8.64 -3.07
C MET A 120 3.93 -9.56 -3.73
N LYS A 121 3.47 -10.52 -4.53
CA LYS A 121 4.31 -11.42 -5.32
C LYS A 121 4.33 -10.95 -6.78
N GLN A 122 5.52 -10.83 -7.34
CA GLN A 122 5.74 -10.56 -8.76
C GLN A 122 6.07 -11.84 -9.53
N ALA A 123 5.84 -11.83 -10.85
CA ALA A 123 6.15 -12.92 -11.77
C ALA A 123 7.62 -13.35 -11.72
N SER A 124 8.54 -12.41 -11.52
CA SER A 124 9.97 -12.67 -11.28
C SER A 124 10.28 -13.53 -10.04
N GLY A 125 9.28 -13.82 -9.20
CA GLY A 125 9.44 -14.52 -7.92
C GLY A 125 9.75 -13.61 -6.74
N ARG A 126 10.01 -12.32 -7.00
CA ARG A 126 10.23 -11.32 -5.95
C ARG A 126 8.98 -11.16 -5.10
N THR A 127 9.18 -11.04 -3.79
CA THR A 127 8.11 -10.80 -2.82
C THR A 127 8.41 -9.52 -2.06
N CYS A 128 7.46 -8.60 -2.06
CA CYS A 128 7.57 -7.30 -1.41
C CYS A 128 6.60 -7.22 -0.24
N ALA A 129 7.11 -6.88 0.94
CA ALA A 129 6.28 -6.53 2.09
C ALA A 129 5.62 -5.18 1.84
N LEU A 130 4.29 -5.13 1.82
CA LEU A 130 3.57 -3.88 1.77
C LEU A 130 3.63 -3.22 3.15
N GLN A 131 3.89 -1.92 3.16
CA GLN A 131 3.94 -1.11 4.36
C GLN A 131 2.89 -0.01 4.23
N PRO A 132 2.04 0.19 5.25
CA PRO A 132 1.07 1.26 5.21
C PRO A 132 1.77 2.62 5.25
N LEU A 133 1.15 3.59 4.61
CA LEU A 133 1.45 5.00 4.79
C LEU A 133 0.58 5.52 5.94
N TYR A 134 1.17 6.35 6.80
CA TYR A 134 0.47 6.96 7.91
C TYR A 134 -0.03 8.33 7.47
N VAL A 135 -1.33 8.41 7.27
CA VAL A 135 -2.02 9.62 6.83
C VAL A 135 -2.66 10.30 8.06
N PRO A 136 -2.61 11.64 8.18
CA PRO A 136 -3.39 12.36 9.19
C PRO A 136 -4.86 12.00 9.07
N MET A 137 -5.45 11.55 10.17
CA MET A 137 -6.89 11.33 10.26
C MET A 137 -7.51 12.65 10.71
N GLU A 138 -8.37 13.23 9.89
CA GLU A 138 -9.24 14.31 10.38
C GLU A 138 -10.30 13.65 11.26
N GLU A 139 -10.23 13.89 12.57
CA GLU A 139 -11.36 13.63 13.45
C GLU A 139 -12.50 14.50 12.92
N ALA A 140 -13.57 13.87 12.43
CA ALA A 140 -14.77 14.55 11.98
C ALA A 140 -15.40 15.31 13.16
N VAL A 141 -14.91 16.52 13.42
CA VAL A 141 -15.56 17.47 14.32
C VAL A 141 -16.84 17.87 13.63
N GLY A 142 -17.95 17.35 14.14
CA GLY A 142 -19.27 17.50 13.56
C GLY A 142 -19.62 18.96 13.30
N ASN A 143 -19.82 19.29 12.03
CA ASN A 143 -20.69 20.37 11.65
C ASN A 143 -21.73 19.79 10.69
N GLN A 144 -22.85 19.37 11.27
CA GLN A 144 -24.03 19.00 10.50
C GLN A 144 -24.63 20.30 9.96
N ASP A 145 -24.29 20.67 8.73
CA ASP A 145 -25.18 21.48 7.92
C ASP A 145 -24.92 21.28 6.42
N ALA A 146 -25.99 20.86 5.76
CA ALA A 146 -26.30 20.94 4.32
C ALA A 146 -25.73 19.89 3.32
N ARG A 147 -26.63 18.95 3.01
CA ARG A 147 -27.09 18.54 1.66
C ARG A 147 -26.23 17.57 0.82
N SER A 148 -26.67 16.30 0.87
CA SER A 148 -26.94 15.41 -0.26
C SER A 148 -25.91 15.28 -1.39
N SER A 149 -24.93 14.41 -1.19
CA SER A 149 -24.39 13.54 -2.23
C SER A 149 -23.96 12.22 -1.57
N ASN A 150 -24.46 11.11 -2.09
CA ASN A 150 -24.34 9.78 -1.48
C ASN A 150 -23.07 9.06 -1.93
N GLU A 151 -21.94 9.78 -1.92
CA GLU A 151 -20.60 9.25 -2.21
C GLU A 151 -19.74 9.49 -0.96
N PRO A 152 -19.05 8.49 -0.41
CA PRO A 152 -18.01 8.74 0.57
C PRO A 152 -16.84 9.40 -0.16
N SER A 153 -16.92 10.71 -0.41
CA SER A 153 -15.76 11.52 -0.75
C SER A 153 -14.84 11.46 0.46
N ASN A 154 -13.88 10.54 0.43
CA ASN A 154 -12.86 10.42 1.46
C ASN A 154 -12.07 11.74 1.37
N PRO A 155 -12.19 12.67 2.34
CA PRO A 155 -11.57 13.97 2.22
C PRO A 155 -10.06 13.78 2.11
N GLU A 156 -9.43 14.48 1.15
CA GLU A 156 -7.97 14.45 1.05
C GLU A 156 -7.37 14.99 2.35
N PRO A 157 -6.40 14.28 2.94
CA PRO A 157 -5.83 14.67 4.21
C PRO A 157 -5.13 16.03 4.09
N LEU A 158 -5.43 16.99 4.97
CA LEU A 158 -4.74 18.28 4.95
C LEU A 158 -3.32 18.19 5.52
N CYS A 159 -2.44 19.05 5.00
CA CYS A 159 -1.08 19.26 5.51
C CYS A 159 -1.13 19.73 6.97
N VAL A 160 -0.44 19.03 7.86
CA VAL A 160 -0.47 19.33 9.31
C VAL A 160 0.23 20.63 9.68
N VAL A 161 1.01 21.21 8.75
CA VAL A 161 1.77 22.45 8.98
C VAL A 161 0.97 23.68 8.61
N CYS A 162 0.40 23.72 7.40
CA CYS A 162 -0.38 24.88 6.94
C CYS A 162 -1.89 24.72 7.14
N GLN A 163 -2.38 23.48 7.25
CA GLN A 163 -3.81 23.14 7.32
C GLN A 163 -4.65 23.74 6.18
N ALA A 164 -4.00 24.02 5.03
CA ALA A 164 -4.61 24.73 3.91
C ALA A 164 -4.53 23.96 2.58
N SER A 165 -3.59 23.02 2.45
CA SER A 165 -3.36 22.26 1.21
C SER A 165 -3.26 20.78 1.52
N SER A 166 -3.60 19.92 0.57
CA SER A 166 -3.52 18.46 0.72
C SER A 166 -2.10 17.99 1.06
N ALA A 167 -2.02 16.98 1.92
CA ALA A 167 -0.79 16.29 2.27
C ALA A 167 -0.40 15.34 1.15
N THR A 168 0.58 15.74 0.35
CA THR A 168 1.00 15.01 -0.85
C THR A 168 2.32 14.26 -0.68
N HIS A 169 3.06 14.43 0.42
CA HIS A 169 4.41 13.89 0.56
C HIS A 169 4.51 12.79 1.63
N ALA A 170 4.84 11.56 1.21
CA ALA A 170 5.20 10.47 2.11
C ALA A 170 6.69 10.56 2.51
N LEU A 171 6.96 10.71 3.80
CA LEU A 171 8.30 10.95 4.33
C LEU A 171 8.98 9.63 4.75
N LEU A 172 10.14 9.31 4.19
CA LEU A 172 10.89 8.10 4.54
C LEU A 172 12.00 8.39 5.56
N PRO A 173 12.24 7.48 6.53
CA PRO A 173 11.70 6.12 6.63
C PRO A 173 10.44 6.01 7.54
N CYS A 174 9.87 7.12 8.02
CA CYS A 174 8.74 7.07 8.96
C CYS A 174 7.37 6.80 8.31
N ARG A 175 7.27 6.94 6.98
CA ARG A 175 6.07 6.73 6.16
C ARG A 175 4.88 7.64 6.47
N HIS A 176 5.08 8.77 7.15
CA HIS A 176 4.01 9.74 7.36
C HIS A 176 3.78 10.54 6.08
N THR A 177 2.53 10.56 5.60
CA THR A 177 2.07 11.41 4.50
C THR A 177 1.31 12.59 5.08
N CYS A 178 2.03 13.61 5.54
CA CYS A 178 1.47 14.63 6.44
C CYS A 178 1.72 16.08 6.00
N VAL A 179 2.43 16.31 4.89
CA VAL A 179 2.81 17.65 4.44
C VAL A 179 2.57 17.86 2.94
N CYS A 180 2.27 19.09 2.55
CA CYS A 180 2.23 19.52 1.15
C CYS A 180 3.64 19.89 0.65
N GLY A 181 3.82 20.06 -0.67
CA GLY A 181 5.12 20.39 -1.26
C GLY A 181 5.72 21.72 -0.78
N ALA A 182 4.89 22.75 -0.61
CA ALA A 182 5.34 24.05 -0.11
C ALA A 182 5.90 23.97 1.32
N CYS A 183 5.24 23.22 2.20
CA CYS A 183 5.71 23.00 3.57
C CYS A 183 6.91 22.05 3.63
N PHE A 184 6.94 21.01 2.79
CA PHE A 184 8.04 20.04 2.73
C PHE A 184 9.40 20.71 2.52
N SER A 185 9.49 21.70 1.62
CA SER A 185 10.74 22.43 1.33
C SER A 185 11.41 23.12 2.54
N LYS A 186 10.68 23.28 3.65
CA LYS A 186 11.10 23.96 4.88
C LYS A 186 11.43 23.00 6.03
N LEU A 187 11.41 21.68 5.78
CA LEU A 187 11.50 20.65 6.81
C LEU A 187 12.67 19.69 6.56
N ASP A 188 13.39 19.33 7.61
CA ASP A 188 14.41 18.28 7.64
C ASP A 188 13.97 17.05 8.47
N ALA A 189 12.91 17.19 9.27
CA ALA A 189 12.32 16.15 10.09
C ALA A 189 10.79 16.11 9.94
N CYS A 190 10.22 14.92 10.09
CA CYS A 190 8.77 14.70 10.02
C CYS A 190 8.05 15.42 11.18
N PRO A 191 7.03 16.26 10.92
CA PRO A 191 6.29 16.96 11.97
C PRO A 191 5.57 16.01 12.96
N MET A 192 5.11 14.85 12.47
CA MET A 192 4.34 13.90 13.27
C MET A 192 5.20 13.13 14.28
N CYS A 193 6.38 12.65 13.87
CA CYS A 193 7.21 11.77 14.70
C CYS A 193 8.63 12.25 14.94
N ARG A 194 8.99 13.44 14.44
CA ARG A 194 10.29 14.10 14.59
C ARG A 194 11.48 13.31 14.03
N ARG A 195 11.22 12.25 13.27
CA ARG A 195 12.28 11.47 12.60
C ARG A 195 12.83 12.26 11.41
N ARG A 196 14.15 12.29 11.27
CA ARG A 196 14.84 12.91 10.13
C ARG A 196 14.35 12.32 8.80
N ILE A 197 14.05 13.20 7.85
CA ILE A 197 13.64 12.85 6.48
C ILE A 197 14.92 12.45 5.72
N ILE A 198 14.90 11.26 5.12
CA ILE A 198 16.01 10.74 4.31
C ILE A 198 15.67 10.84 2.82
N SER A 199 14.43 10.50 2.47
CA SER A 199 13.89 10.59 1.12
C SER A 199 12.37 10.74 1.21
N PHE A 200 11.71 11.01 0.09
CA PHE A 200 10.27 11.16 0.02
C PHE A 200 9.76 10.74 -1.36
N PHE A 201 8.44 10.55 -1.46
CA PHE A 201 7.74 10.42 -2.73
C PHE A 201 6.35 11.06 -2.61
N MET A 202 5.75 11.42 -3.74
CA MET A 202 4.43 12.03 -3.77
C MET A 202 3.33 10.97 -3.80
N VAL A 203 2.24 11.23 -3.08
CA VAL A 203 1.05 10.39 -2.98
C VAL A 203 -0.11 11.19 -3.62
N GLY A 204 -0.53 10.76 -4.81
CA GLY A 204 -1.54 11.46 -5.62
C GLY A 204 -0.94 12.28 -6.77
N GLU A 205 -1.74 12.55 -7.79
CA GLU A 205 -1.41 13.51 -8.85
C GLU A 205 -1.65 14.93 -8.31
N GLU A 206 -0.69 15.84 -8.47
CA GLU A 206 -0.99 17.27 -8.30
C GLU A 206 -2.09 17.61 -9.29
N SER A 207 -3.26 18.04 -8.79
CA SER A 207 -4.22 18.74 -9.63
C SER A 207 -3.48 19.93 -10.23
N ARG A 208 -3.12 19.85 -11.51
CA ARG A 208 -2.62 20.98 -12.28
C ARG A 208 -3.73 22.01 -12.32
N THR A 209 -3.75 22.88 -11.32
CA THR A 209 -4.42 24.15 -11.45
C THR A 209 -3.52 24.93 -12.40
N GLU A 210 -3.88 24.89 -13.69
CA GLU A 210 -3.45 25.92 -14.65
C GLU A 210 -3.68 27.26 -13.93
N PRO A 211 -2.63 28.06 -13.68
CA PRO A 211 -2.81 29.32 -13.00
C PRO A 211 -3.60 30.24 -13.93
N ASP A 212 -4.86 30.46 -13.57
CA ASP A 212 -5.70 31.50 -14.12
C ASP A 212 -5.08 32.84 -13.69
N GLY A 213 -4.29 33.45 -14.57
CA GLY A 213 -3.64 34.73 -14.27
C GLY A 213 -2.36 34.99 -15.03
N LEU A 214 -2.52 35.59 -16.21
CA LEU A 214 -1.50 36.35 -16.91
C LEU A 214 -0.75 37.29 -15.95
N ALA A 215 0.50 36.96 -15.63
CA ALA A 215 1.46 37.90 -15.05
C ALA A 215 2.84 37.58 -15.64
N ASP A 216 3.32 38.54 -16.43
CA ASP A 216 4.57 38.57 -17.18
C ASP A 216 5.74 37.82 -16.52
N ALA A 217 6.06 36.64 -17.06
CA ALA A 217 7.34 36.00 -16.85
C ALA A 217 8.41 36.80 -17.61
N VAL A 218 9.12 37.64 -16.87
CA VAL A 218 10.46 38.08 -17.29
C VAL A 218 11.32 36.83 -17.45
N ASP A 219 11.75 36.61 -18.69
CA ASP A 219 12.63 35.56 -19.15
C ASP A 219 14.02 35.69 -18.49
N GLU A 220 14.16 35.20 -17.25
CA GLU A 220 15.47 34.98 -16.65
C GLU A 220 16.11 33.75 -17.31
N ALA A 221 17.08 34.02 -18.19
CA ALA A 221 17.87 33.01 -18.87
C ALA A 221 18.37 31.92 -17.88
N PRO A 222 18.30 30.62 -18.24
CA PRO A 222 18.70 29.55 -17.34
C PRO A 222 20.15 29.70 -16.88
N ARG A 223 20.38 29.66 -15.55
CA ARG A 223 21.74 29.71 -14.99
C ARG A 223 22.67 28.69 -15.67
N PRO A 224 23.91 29.06 -16.04
CA PRO A 224 24.85 28.15 -16.65
C PRO A 224 25.05 26.91 -15.79
N TRP A 225 25.20 25.75 -16.44
CA TRP A 225 25.42 24.45 -15.75
C TRP A 225 26.52 24.52 -14.68
N ARG A 226 27.54 25.34 -14.90
CA ARG A 226 28.70 25.52 -14.01
C ARG A 226 28.33 26.06 -12.62
N ASP A 227 27.23 26.79 -12.50
CA ASP A 227 26.83 27.44 -11.25
C ASP A 227 25.78 26.65 -10.46
N MET A 228 25.38 25.47 -10.98
CA MET A 228 24.40 24.59 -10.33
C MET A 228 25.08 23.56 -9.44
N GLY A 229 24.47 23.28 -8.27
CA GLY A 229 24.88 22.17 -7.41
C GLY A 229 24.60 20.81 -8.05
N TRP A 230 25.36 19.78 -7.65
CA TRP A 230 25.27 18.43 -8.22
C TRP A 230 23.84 17.85 -8.24
N GLY A 231 23.05 18.06 -7.18
CA GLY A 231 21.66 17.59 -7.11
C GLY A 231 20.75 18.26 -8.16
N GLN A 232 20.93 19.56 -8.41
CA GLN A 232 20.15 20.28 -9.42
C GLN A 232 20.52 19.86 -10.85
N ARG A 233 21.80 19.54 -11.09
CA ARG A 233 22.26 19.00 -12.38
C ARG A 233 21.67 17.63 -12.67
N LEU A 234 21.65 16.75 -11.66
CA LEU A 234 21.06 15.42 -11.76
C LEU A 234 19.55 15.49 -12.00
N GLY A 235 18.83 16.38 -11.31
CA GLY A 235 17.41 16.61 -11.55
C GLY A 235 17.11 17.01 -13.01
N ARG A 236 17.78 18.05 -13.52
CA ARG A 236 17.60 18.47 -14.92
C ARG A 236 17.99 17.40 -15.94
N LEU A 237 19.02 16.60 -15.65
CA LEU A 237 19.40 15.50 -16.53
C LEU A 237 18.31 14.42 -16.56
N ASN A 238 17.78 14.07 -15.39
CA ASN A 238 16.70 13.10 -15.24
C ASN A 238 15.41 13.58 -15.94
N ASP A 239 15.05 14.85 -15.79
CA ASP A 239 13.88 15.44 -16.47
C ASP A 239 14.01 15.38 -17.99
N ARG A 240 15.21 15.69 -18.51
CA ARG A 240 15.51 15.59 -19.96
C ARG A 240 15.51 14.15 -20.44
N LEU A 241 15.96 13.21 -19.61
CA LEU A 241 15.94 11.77 -19.91
C LEU A 241 14.49 11.26 -19.98
N ASN A 242 13.65 11.64 -19.01
CA ASN A 242 12.22 11.27 -19.02
C ASN A 242 11.49 11.85 -20.24
N ALA A 243 11.79 13.11 -20.61
CA ALA A 243 11.25 13.73 -21.82
C ALA A 243 11.74 13.06 -23.11
N TRP A 244 12.99 12.60 -23.15
CA TRP A 244 13.56 11.90 -24.29
C TRP A 244 13.02 10.47 -24.45
N VAL A 245 12.72 9.78 -23.34
CA VAL A 245 12.18 8.40 -23.34
C VAL A 245 10.64 8.39 -23.50
N GLY A 246 9.99 9.56 -23.56
CA GLY A 246 8.54 9.66 -23.76
C GLY A 246 7.72 9.25 -22.53
N MET A 247 8.30 9.35 -21.33
CA MET A 247 7.59 9.15 -20.07
C MET A 247 7.13 10.50 -19.49
N TYR A 248 6.18 11.14 -20.18
CA TYR A 248 5.38 12.28 -19.70
C TYR A 248 3.95 12.18 -20.23
#